data_AF-D5RA51-F1
#
_entry.id   AF-D5RA51-F1
#
_cell.length_a   1.000
_cell.length_b   1.000
_cell.length_c   1.000
_cell.angle_alpha   90.00
_cell.angle_beta   90.00
_cell.angle_gamma   90.00
#
_symmetry.space_group_name_H-M   'P 1'
#
loop_
_entity.id
_entity.type
_entity.pdbx_description
1 polymer ?
#
loop_
_entity_poly.entity_id
_entity_poly.type
_entity_poly.pdbx_seq_one_letter_code
_entity_poly.pdbx_strand_id
1 'polypeptide(L)'
;MEQIKKEKSDFIKTKIKELREKIARPCTEFETKKFQYDDDICPDPYPLKPKLNNTDFPIWDGGGFDFELAEEIDELERDCFYDEKTKELKSEDNPDKLDYYDDIADTHSYLHKFGGYPSYCQPGLGLEAIKDYHFMFQISSDSVANYNIVDSGSFIMKMKING
;
A
#
# COMPACT_ATOMS: atom_id res chain seq x y z
N MET A 1 -5.15 -29.36 -9.59
CA MET A 1 -6.57 -29.04 -9.85
C MET A 1 -6.66 -27.53 -9.87
N GLU A 2 -6.96 -26.95 -11.02
CA GLU A 2 -7.18 -25.51 -11.15
C GLU A 2 -8.51 -25.20 -10.47
N GLN A 3 -8.47 -24.55 -9.29
CA GLN A 3 -9.69 -24.10 -8.64
C GLN A 3 -10.32 -23.04 -9.56
N ILE A 4 -11.48 -23.36 -10.13
CA ILE A 4 -12.28 -22.39 -10.87
C ILE A 4 -12.67 -21.30 -9.86
N LYS A 5 -11.98 -20.15 -9.90
CA LYS A 5 -12.35 -18.99 -9.09
C LYS A 5 -13.78 -18.61 -9.47
N LYS A 6 -14.69 -18.73 -8.51
CA LYS A 6 -16.09 -18.33 -8.68
C LYS A 6 -16.13 -16.83 -8.99
N GLU A 7 -16.93 -16.44 -9.96
CA GLU A 7 -17.10 -15.03 -10.28
C GLU A 7 -17.72 -14.27 -9.10
N LYS A 8 -17.17 -13.10 -8.77
CA LYS A 8 -17.66 -12.24 -7.69
C LYS A 8 -19.04 -11.68 -8.03
N SER A 9 -19.86 -11.45 -7.00
CA SER A 9 -21.15 -10.78 -7.16
C SER A 9 -20.99 -9.31 -7.60
N ASP A 10 -22.05 -8.76 -8.18
CA ASP A 10 -22.08 -7.35 -8.60
C ASP A 10 -21.92 -6.38 -7.40
N PHE A 11 -22.38 -6.80 -6.21
CA PHE A 11 -22.17 -6.06 -4.98
C PHE A 11 -20.67 -5.94 -4.64
N ILE A 12 -19.96 -7.07 -4.62
CA ILE A 12 -18.53 -7.10 -4.31
C ILE A 12 -17.71 -6.37 -5.39
N LYS A 13 -18.05 -6.54 -6.67
CA LYS A 13 -17.43 -5.78 -7.77
C LYS A 13 -17.61 -4.27 -7.61
N THR A 14 -18.79 -3.82 -7.18
CA THR A 14 -19.06 -2.40 -6.91
C THR A 14 -18.21 -1.91 -5.74
N LYS A 15 -18.13 -2.69 -4.65
CA LYS A 15 -17.32 -2.36 -3.48
C LYS A 15 -15.83 -2.28 -3.79
N ILE A 16 -15.30 -3.22 -4.57
CA ILE A 16 -13.90 -3.19 -5.04
C ILE A 16 -13.61 -1.86 -5.76
N LYS A 17 -14.52 -1.42 -6.62
CA LYS A 17 -14.35 -0.14 -7.35
C LYS A 17 -14.34 1.06 -6.39
N GLU A 18 -15.29 1.13 -5.48
CA GLU A 18 -15.37 2.21 -4.46
C GLU A 18 -14.11 2.26 -3.59
N LEU A 19 -13.62 1.09 -3.14
CA LEU A 19 -12.42 0.99 -2.31
C LEU A 19 -11.17 1.43 -3.08
N ARG A 20 -11.02 1.02 -4.35
CA ARG A 20 -9.93 1.48 -5.23
C ARG A 20 -9.91 2.99 -5.40
N GLU A 21 -11.09 3.62 -5.51
CA GLU A 21 -11.18 5.09 -5.59
C GLU A 21 -10.79 5.76 -4.27
N LYS A 22 -11.19 5.20 -3.12
CA LYS A 22 -10.81 5.70 -1.78
C LYS A 22 -9.30 5.61 -1.54
N ILE A 23 -8.64 4.55 -2.03
CA ILE A 23 -7.19 4.36 -1.86
C ILE A 23 -6.34 4.96 -2.98
N ALA A 24 -6.93 5.54 -4.01
CA ALA A 24 -6.15 6.08 -5.12
C ALA A 24 -5.30 7.27 -4.63
N ARG A 25 -4.00 7.02 -4.39
CA ARG A 25 -3.03 8.04 -3.99
C ARG A 25 -1.79 7.90 -4.88
N PRO A 26 -1.68 8.68 -5.96
CA PRO A 26 -0.52 8.61 -6.82
C PRO A 26 0.73 9.10 -6.08
N CYS A 27 1.88 8.56 -6.47
CA CYS A 27 3.18 9.00 -5.99
C CYS A 27 4.14 9.26 -7.15
N THR A 28 5.17 10.04 -6.88
CA THR A 28 6.36 10.10 -7.72
C THR A 28 7.41 9.20 -7.10
N GLU A 29 7.63 8.03 -7.69
CA GLU A 29 8.72 7.13 -7.31
C GLU A 29 9.98 7.47 -8.09
N PHE A 30 11.14 7.12 -7.54
CA PHE A 30 12.41 7.34 -8.23
C PHE A 30 13.10 6.03 -8.55
N GLU A 31 13.33 5.79 -9.84
CA GLU A 31 14.11 4.65 -10.29
C GLU A 31 15.59 4.90 -10.03
N THR A 32 16.24 3.92 -9.39
CA THR A 32 17.68 3.92 -9.12
C THR A 32 18.39 3.29 -10.33
N LYS A 33 19.15 4.07 -11.10
CA LYS A 33 20.01 3.49 -12.15
C LYS A 33 21.26 2.88 -11.54
N LYS A 34 21.77 1.80 -12.13
CA LYS A 34 23.09 1.26 -11.76
C LYS A 34 24.19 2.30 -12.03
N PHE A 35 25.01 2.60 -11.01
CA PHE A 35 26.23 3.38 -11.15
C PHE A 35 27.41 2.50 -11.58
N GLN A 36 28.34 3.09 -12.33
CA GLN A 36 29.75 2.71 -12.29
C GLN A 36 30.46 3.86 -11.56
N TYR A 37 31.06 3.59 -10.41
CA TYR A 37 31.85 4.59 -9.71
C TYR A 37 33.22 4.69 -10.38
N ASP A 38 33.62 5.90 -10.75
CA ASP A 38 34.99 6.25 -11.13
C ASP A 38 35.54 7.12 -10.00
N ASP A 39 36.56 6.64 -9.29
CA ASP A 39 37.08 7.25 -8.06
C ASP A 39 37.72 8.63 -8.31
N ASP A 40 37.96 9.00 -9.58
CA ASP A 40 38.64 10.24 -9.99
C ASP A 40 37.70 11.39 -10.40
N ILE A 41 36.37 11.23 -10.34
CA ILE A 41 35.39 12.23 -10.81
C ILE A 41 34.42 12.61 -9.69
N CYS A 42 34.14 13.91 -9.55
CA CYS A 42 33.04 14.41 -8.71
C CYS A 42 31.75 13.67 -9.12
N PRO A 43 31.10 12.89 -8.22
CA PRO A 43 30.01 12.03 -8.63
C PRO A 43 28.93 12.85 -9.32
N ASP A 44 28.49 12.40 -10.49
CA ASP A 44 27.29 12.93 -11.12
C ASP A 44 26.16 12.96 -10.09
N PRO A 45 25.28 13.98 -10.09
CA PRO A 45 24.13 14.00 -9.19
C PRO A 45 23.38 12.67 -9.32
N TYR A 46 23.09 12.05 -8.16
CA TYR A 46 22.50 10.73 -8.09
C TYR A 46 21.29 10.65 -9.04
N PRO A 47 21.27 9.78 -10.07
CA PRO A 47 20.37 9.88 -11.21
C PRO A 47 19.02 9.26 -10.87
N LEU A 48 18.40 9.75 -9.80
CA LEU A 48 17.00 9.49 -9.49
C LEU A 48 16.17 10.00 -10.65
N LYS A 49 15.49 9.08 -11.33
CA LYS A 49 14.53 9.44 -12.37
C LYS A 49 13.13 9.44 -11.77
N PRO A 50 12.48 10.62 -11.64
CA PRO A 50 11.10 10.65 -11.18
C PRO A 50 10.20 9.95 -12.20
N LYS A 51 9.29 9.15 -11.68
CA LYS A 51 8.27 8.44 -12.44
C LYS A 51 6.96 8.51 -11.68
N LEU A 52 5.91 8.88 -12.40
CA LEU A 52 4.57 8.83 -11.84
C LEU A 52 4.13 7.37 -11.67
N ASN A 53 3.71 7.03 -10.47
CA ASN A 53 3.08 5.77 -10.14
C ASN A 53 1.65 6.06 -9.65
N ASN A 54 0.67 5.56 -10.40
CA ASN A 54 -0.76 5.72 -10.11
C ASN A 54 -1.38 4.48 -9.44
N THR A 55 -0.57 3.46 -9.17
CA THR A 55 -1.00 2.15 -8.67
C THR A 55 -0.42 1.83 -7.29
N ASP A 56 0.22 2.81 -6.63
CA ASP A 56 0.68 2.68 -5.25
C ASP A 56 -0.52 2.47 -4.31
N PHE A 57 -0.42 1.48 -3.43
CA PHE A 57 -1.52 1.04 -2.57
C PHE A 57 -1.02 0.84 -1.12
N PRO A 58 -1.85 0.94 -0.08
CA PRO A 58 -1.44 0.72 1.30
C PRO A 58 -1.23 -0.77 1.59
N ILE A 59 -0.21 -1.13 2.37
CA ILE A 59 0.01 -2.52 2.77
C ILE A 59 -0.63 -2.76 4.14
N TRP A 60 -1.28 -3.91 4.33
CA TRP A 60 -1.73 -4.36 5.65
C TRP A 60 -0.57 -4.40 6.64
N ASP A 61 -0.74 -3.81 7.83
CA ASP A 61 0.31 -3.60 8.85
C ASP A 61 1.54 -2.79 8.39
N GLY A 62 1.71 -2.54 7.08
CA GLY A 62 2.71 -1.67 6.46
C GLY A 62 2.27 -0.21 6.36
N GLY A 63 1.12 0.12 6.98
CA GLY A 63 0.58 1.45 7.12
C GLY A 63 -0.08 2.02 5.87
N GLY A 64 -0.77 3.14 6.04
CA GLY A 64 -1.46 3.85 4.98
C GLY A 64 -2.98 3.73 4.98
N PHE A 65 -3.53 2.68 5.60
CA PHE A 65 -4.96 2.57 5.84
C PHE A 65 -5.41 3.53 6.94
N ASP A 66 -6.51 4.23 6.69
CA ASP A 66 -7.29 4.78 7.79
C ASP A 66 -8.10 3.65 8.46
N PHE A 67 -8.44 3.85 9.73
CA PHE A 67 -9.09 2.81 10.54
C PHE A 67 -10.46 2.40 9.98
N GLU A 68 -11.24 3.37 9.49
CA GLU A 68 -12.60 3.12 8.98
C GLU A 68 -12.56 2.29 7.69
N LEU A 69 -11.59 2.56 6.81
CA LEU A 69 -11.38 1.81 5.59
C LEU A 69 -10.84 0.41 5.86
N ALA A 70 -9.91 0.26 6.81
CA ALA A 70 -9.45 -1.06 7.23
C ALA A 70 -10.62 -1.90 7.77
N GLU A 71 -11.47 -1.32 8.61
CA GLU A 71 -12.67 -1.98 9.13
C GLU A 71 -13.66 -2.36 8.02
N GLU A 72 -13.90 -1.46 7.05
CA GLU A 72 -14.76 -1.77 5.88
C GLU A 72 -14.21 -2.94 5.05
N ILE A 73 -12.89 -3.00 4.83
CA ILE A 73 -12.26 -4.11 4.10
C ILE A 73 -12.36 -5.40 4.91
N ASP A 74 -12.00 -5.37 6.20
CA ASP A 74 -12.06 -6.52 7.12
C ASP A 74 -13.45 -7.14 7.17
N GLU A 75 -14.51 -6.33 7.11
CA GLU A 75 -15.90 -6.82 7.05
C GLU A 75 -16.21 -7.56 5.75
N LEU A 76 -15.67 -7.11 4.62
CA LEU A 76 -15.89 -7.72 3.31
C LEU A 76 -15.01 -8.96 3.07
N GLU A 77 -13.87 -9.06 3.75
CA GLU A 77 -12.96 -10.22 3.70
C GLU A 77 -13.41 -11.38 4.59
N ARG A 78 -14.43 -11.20 5.45
CA ARG A 78 -14.83 -12.24 6.40
C ARG A 78 -15.23 -13.54 5.69
N ASP A 79 -14.67 -14.63 6.21
CA ASP A 79 -15.00 -15.99 5.78
C ASP A 79 -16.45 -16.38 6.10
N CYS A 80 -17.07 -15.74 7.10
CA CYS A 80 -18.47 -15.95 7.43
C CYS A 80 -19.32 -14.75 6.99
N PHE A 81 -20.56 -15.01 6.58
CA PHE A 81 -21.50 -13.96 6.18
C PHE A 81 -22.85 -14.12 6.87
N TYR A 82 -23.53 -13.00 7.11
CA TYR A 82 -24.91 -13.00 7.57
C TYR A 82 -25.83 -13.18 6.37
N ASP A 83 -26.55 -14.30 6.32
CA ASP A 83 -27.53 -14.54 5.27
C ASP A 83 -28.83 -13.80 5.60
N GLU A 84 -29.13 -12.73 4.88
CA GLU A 84 -30.33 -11.93 5.11
C GLU A 84 -31.64 -12.72 4.94
N LYS A 85 -31.64 -13.78 4.11
CA LYS A 85 -32.85 -14.61 3.88
C LYS A 85 -33.10 -15.52 5.07
N THR A 86 -32.05 -16.13 5.61
CA THR A 86 -32.19 -17.07 6.74
C THR A 86 -32.04 -16.38 8.11
N LYS A 87 -31.53 -15.14 8.14
CA LYS A 87 -31.21 -14.36 9.34
C LYS A 87 -30.17 -15.01 10.26
N GLU A 88 -29.26 -15.78 9.68
CA GLU A 88 -28.25 -16.56 10.40
C GLU A 88 -26.84 -16.23 9.91
N LEU A 89 -25.87 -16.27 10.81
CA LEU A 89 -24.45 -16.22 10.45
C LEU A 89 -24.03 -17.60 9.95
N LYS A 90 -23.60 -17.68 8.69
CA LYS A 90 -23.07 -18.92 8.11
C LYS A 90 -21.57 -18.98 8.32
N SER A 91 -21.09 -20.04 8.98
CA SER A 91 -19.66 -20.30 9.21
C SER A 91 -19.00 -21.11 8.09
N GLU A 92 -19.61 -21.12 6.90
CA GLU A 92 -19.05 -21.75 5.70
C GLU A 92 -18.19 -20.73 4.95
N ASP A 93 -17.09 -21.16 4.33
CA ASP A 93 -16.21 -20.31 3.52
C ASP A 93 -17.04 -19.46 2.55
N ASN A 94 -17.07 -18.15 2.78
CA ASN A 94 -17.73 -17.20 1.91
C ASN A 94 -17.02 -17.20 0.55
N PRO A 95 -17.61 -17.81 -0.50
CA PRO A 95 -16.94 -17.94 -1.79
C PRO A 95 -16.94 -16.62 -2.57
N ASP A 96 -17.63 -15.60 -2.05
CA ASP A 96 -17.73 -14.25 -2.60
C ASP A 96 -16.99 -13.21 -1.75
N LYS A 97 -16.26 -13.65 -0.70
CA LYS A 97 -15.49 -12.74 0.16
C LYS A 97 -14.54 -11.91 -0.68
N LEU A 98 -14.32 -10.67 -0.29
CA LEU A 98 -13.26 -9.86 -0.87
C LEU A 98 -11.90 -10.47 -0.49
N ASP A 99 -10.92 -10.33 -1.37
CA ASP A 99 -9.51 -10.55 -1.05
C ASP A 99 -8.76 -9.29 -1.45
N TYR A 100 -8.19 -8.59 -0.48
CA TYR A 100 -7.54 -7.31 -0.67
C TYR A 100 -6.41 -7.42 -1.67
N TYR A 101 -5.57 -8.46 -1.57
CA TYR A 101 -4.39 -8.59 -2.40
C TYR A 101 -4.72 -9.04 -3.82
N ASP A 102 -5.73 -9.89 -3.98
CA ASP A 102 -6.16 -10.37 -5.28
C ASP A 102 -7.13 -9.41 -6.00
N ASP A 103 -7.99 -8.71 -5.26
CA ASP A 103 -9.10 -7.91 -5.80
C ASP A 103 -8.83 -6.39 -5.78
N ILE A 104 -8.08 -5.87 -4.81
CA ILE A 104 -7.90 -4.41 -4.61
C ILE A 104 -6.46 -3.96 -4.89
N ALA A 105 -5.48 -4.59 -4.25
CA ALA A 105 -4.08 -4.23 -4.29
C ALA A 105 -3.52 -4.30 -5.72
N ASP A 106 -2.49 -3.52 -5.97
CA ASP A 106 -1.77 -3.53 -7.23
C ASP A 106 -0.27 -3.62 -6.97
N THR A 107 0.51 -2.55 -7.18
CA THR A 107 1.96 -2.55 -7.01
C THR A 107 2.39 -1.47 -6.03
N HIS A 108 2.83 -1.89 -4.84
CA HIS A 108 3.30 -0.98 -3.81
C HIS A 108 4.74 -0.59 -4.12
N SER A 109 5.00 0.71 -4.10
CA SER A 109 6.34 1.22 -4.34
C SER A 109 7.14 1.25 -3.04
N TYR A 110 8.17 0.42 -2.96
CA TYR A 110 9.14 0.41 -1.84
C TYR A 110 10.35 1.33 -2.10
N LEU A 111 10.31 2.11 -3.18
CA LEU A 111 11.41 2.99 -3.58
C LEU A 111 11.34 4.32 -2.83
N HIS A 112 12.35 5.17 -3.04
CA HIS A 112 12.23 6.59 -2.73
C HIS A 112 10.99 7.14 -3.42
N LYS A 113 10.14 7.88 -2.70
CA LYS A 113 8.95 8.48 -3.29
C LYS A 113 8.44 9.71 -2.56
N PHE A 114 7.76 10.58 -3.31
CA PHE A 114 6.89 11.64 -2.79
C PHE A 114 5.43 11.28 -3.04
N GLY A 115 4.59 11.41 -2.01
CA GLY A 115 3.18 11.04 -2.06
C GLY A 115 2.97 9.52 -2.06
N GLY A 116 1.71 9.08 -2.17
CA GLY A 116 1.32 7.68 -2.04
C GLY A 116 1.28 7.20 -0.59
N TYR A 117 1.69 5.95 -0.36
CA TYR A 117 1.58 5.27 0.92
C TYR A 117 2.94 4.96 1.55
N PRO A 118 3.15 5.10 2.86
CA PRO A 118 4.42 4.73 3.47
C PRO A 118 4.73 3.23 3.32
N SER A 119 6.02 2.88 3.28
CA SER A 119 6.52 1.50 3.33
C SER A 119 7.21 1.24 4.67
N TYR A 120 6.52 0.66 5.66
CA TYR A 120 7.18 0.24 6.90
C TYR A 120 7.72 -1.19 6.81
N CYS A 121 8.89 -1.41 7.39
CA CYS A 121 9.45 -2.75 7.58
C CYS A 121 8.96 -3.44 8.86
N GLN A 122 8.33 -2.69 9.77
CA GLN A 122 7.76 -3.19 11.02
C GLN A 122 6.34 -2.64 11.17
N PRO A 123 5.44 -3.35 11.87
CA PRO A 123 4.11 -2.84 12.18
C PRO A 123 4.22 -1.43 12.76
N GLY A 124 3.48 -0.48 12.19
CA GLY A 124 3.62 0.93 12.51
C GLY A 124 3.46 1.22 14.01
N LEU A 125 4.17 2.24 14.52
CA LEU A 125 4.12 2.74 15.91
C LEU A 125 2.74 3.32 16.33
N GLY A 126 1.65 3.02 15.62
CA GLY A 126 0.35 3.67 15.78
C GLY A 126 0.26 5.08 15.21
N LEU A 127 1.32 5.58 14.56
CA LEU A 127 1.35 6.91 13.92
C LEU A 127 0.40 7.02 12.72
N GLU A 128 -0.04 5.90 12.15
CA GLU A 128 -1.08 5.81 11.11
C GLU A 128 -2.41 6.41 11.58
N ALA A 129 -2.72 6.26 12.86
CA ALA A 129 -3.98 6.69 13.46
C ALA A 129 -3.95 8.14 13.97
N ILE A 130 -2.83 8.85 13.83
CA ILE A 130 -2.77 10.25 14.26
C ILE A 130 -3.47 11.10 13.22
N LYS A 131 -4.65 11.57 13.62
CA LYS A 131 -5.47 12.49 12.85
C LYS A 131 -4.64 13.70 12.36
N ASP A 132 -4.90 14.11 11.12
CA ASP A 132 -4.30 15.27 10.45
C ASP A 132 -2.80 15.15 10.09
N TYR A 133 -2.15 13.99 10.31
CA TYR A 133 -0.81 13.71 9.79
C TYR A 133 -0.89 12.97 8.47
N HIS A 134 -0.24 13.53 7.45
CA HIS A 134 -0.23 12.97 6.10
C HIS A 134 1.18 12.56 5.69
N PHE A 135 1.30 11.41 5.03
CA PHE A 135 2.54 10.98 4.42
C PHE A 135 3.00 11.98 3.36
N MET A 136 4.28 12.36 3.41
CA MET A 136 4.88 13.25 2.43
C MET A 136 5.83 12.52 1.50
N PHE A 137 6.84 11.88 2.09
CA PHE A 137 7.87 11.19 1.32
C PHE A 137 8.56 10.12 2.16
N GLN A 138 9.23 9.20 1.47
CA GLN A 138 10.18 8.29 2.06
C GLN A 138 11.48 8.25 1.26
N ILE A 139 12.57 8.01 1.98
CA ILE A 139 13.88 7.69 1.43
C ILE A 139 14.19 6.28 1.90
N SER A 140 14.27 5.34 0.96
CA SER A 140 14.43 3.92 1.24
C SER A 140 15.90 3.51 1.15
N SER A 141 16.27 2.40 1.76
CA SER A 141 17.59 1.80 1.54
C SER A 141 17.84 1.57 0.05
N ASP A 142 19.05 1.90 -0.38
CA ASP A 142 19.43 1.95 -1.78
C ASP A 142 20.90 1.56 -1.94
N SER A 143 21.10 0.34 -2.46
CA SER A 143 22.43 -0.24 -2.66
C SER A 143 23.25 0.49 -3.71
N VAL A 144 22.61 1.16 -4.68
CA VAL A 144 23.31 1.94 -5.70
C VAL A 144 23.88 3.22 -5.09
N ALA A 145 23.13 3.85 -4.18
CA ALA A 145 23.60 5.01 -3.40
C ALA A 145 24.57 4.63 -2.26
N ASN A 146 24.81 3.33 -2.03
CA ASN A 146 25.45 2.81 -0.82
C ASN A 146 24.82 3.37 0.47
N TYR A 147 23.50 3.55 0.44
CA TYR A 147 22.71 4.10 1.53
C TYR A 147 21.88 2.98 2.15
N ASN A 148 22.09 2.70 3.43
CA ASN A 148 21.34 1.68 4.14
C ASN A 148 20.74 2.25 5.42
N ILE A 149 19.42 2.20 5.48
CA ILE A 149 18.62 2.28 6.69
C ILE A 149 18.46 0.84 7.18
N VAL A 150 18.75 0.62 8.46
CA VAL A 150 18.75 -0.69 9.16
C VAL A 150 17.66 -1.62 8.63
N ASP A 151 18.03 -2.88 8.39
CA ASP A 151 17.14 -3.93 7.85
C ASP A 151 16.47 -3.57 6.51
N SER A 152 17.17 -2.84 5.64
CA SER A 152 16.63 -2.36 4.35
C SER A 152 15.40 -1.47 4.50
N GLY A 153 15.37 -0.69 5.59
CA GLY A 153 14.27 0.18 5.98
C GLY A 153 14.07 1.43 5.11
N SER A 154 13.11 2.24 5.54
CA SER A 154 12.82 3.55 4.96
C SER A 154 12.78 4.62 6.04
N PHE A 155 13.34 5.79 5.72
CA PHE A 155 13.16 7.02 6.49
C PHE A 155 11.90 7.67 5.96
N ILE A 156 10.95 7.98 6.85
CA ILE A 156 9.62 8.44 6.47
C ILE A 156 9.36 9.79 7.12
N MET A 157 8.87 10.74 6.31
CA MET A 157 8.39 12.03 6.80
C MET A 157 6.87 12.11 6.64
N LYS A 158 6.20 12.42 7.75
CA LYS A 158 4.79 12.80 7.79
C LYS A 158 4.68 14.25 8.25
N MET A 159 3.70 14.98 7.72
CA MET A 159 3.44 16.38 8.09
C MET A 159 2.03 16.54 8.58
N LYS A 160 1.90 17.29 9.68
CA LYS A 160 0.59 17.72 10.17
C LYS A 160 0.10 18.89 9.33
N ILE A 161 -1.12 18.77 8.80
CA ILE A 161 -1.79 19.88 8.13
C ILE A 161 -2.81 20.44 9.12
N ASN A 162 -2.59 21.68 9.59
CA ASN A 162 -3.59 22.38 10.39
C ASN A 162 -4.54 23.09 9.42
N GLY A 163 -5.80 22.66 9.39
CA GLY A 163 -6.89 23.35 8.69
C GLY A 163 -7.34 24.62 9.41
#